data_AF-A0A9D9UH14-F1
#
_entry.id   AF-A0A9D9UH14-F1
#
_cell.length_a   1.000
_cell.length_b   1.000
_cell.length_c   1.000
_cell.angle_alpha   90.00
_cell.angle_beta   90.00
_cell.angle_gamma   90.00
#
_symmetry.space_group_name_H-M   'P 1'
#
loop_
_entity.id
_entity.type
_entity.pdbx_description
1 polymer ?
#
loop_
_entity_poly.entity_id
_entity_poly.type
_entity_poly.pdbx_seq_one_letter_code
_entity_poly.pdbx_strand_id
1 'polypeptide(L)'
;MKQYLLLVGLLLLIGFTANAQLDSTKVVDNKGTIKYVLKATNSKIITQKDSLTLYVTPKQLNNLENEIGTDYVKYADTSSMLAAYLNSVGNGLTKSGKSLALGGTLSTNATIVTSESNFMQIRGLTSGSTSADSVMVVDPANGTLKWISASKLFNALTFENGLTKTGNTVRLGGTLNQTTTITTDGTNVLKIAGLQGGNLGADSLVVTSSDGTLKKVNRESVVQSGEVKISASLGQTTITVANMPALASKVWVFRNGAKLVAGEDYSTAAGTVTLTPTVDWAVLAGDIFEVQWVK
;
A
#
# COMPACT_ATOMS: atom_id res chain seq x y z
N MET A 1 -19.04 91.11 50.09
CA MET A 1 -19.73 91.83 51.20
C MET A 1 -21.18 92.08 50.78
N LYS A 2 -22.13 91.96 51.73
CA LYS A 2 -23.42 92.69 51.91
C LYS A 2 -24.17 93.20 50.65
N GLN A 3 -25.41 92.76 50.39
CA GLN A 3 -26.69 93.41 50.80
C GLN A 3 -26.83 94.85 50.25
N TYR A 4 -27.92 95.27 49.59
CA TYR A 4 -29.36 95.23 49.95
C TYR A 4 -30.26 95.18 48.67
N LEU A 5 -31.46 94.55 48.65
CA LEU A 5 -32.82 95.09 48.99
C LEU A 5 -33.22 96.31 48.10
N LEU A 6 -34.35 96.41 47.37
CA LEU A 6 -35.78 96.04 47.54
C LEU A 6 -36.37 95.40 46.24
N LEU A 7 -37.39 94.52 46.22
CA LEU A 7 -38.85 94.71 46.46
C LEU A 7 -39.50 95.72 45.47
N VAL A 8 -40.56 95.47 44.67
CA VAL A 8 -41.78 94.60 44.65
C VAL A 8 -42.04 94.18 43.17
N GLY A 9 -42.76 93.13 42.73
CA GLY A 9 -43.55 92.03 43.34
C GLY A 9 -44.52 91.39 42.31
N LEU A 10 -45.73 90.98 42.75
CA LEU A 10 -46.87 90.38 41.99
C LEU A 10 -46.83 88.85 41.67
N LEU A 11 -48.03 88.26 41.62
CA LEU A 11 -48.41 86.85 41.82
C LEU A 11 -47.86 85.78 40.85
N LEU A 12 -47.73 84.56 41.40
CA LEU A 12 -47.51 83.29 40.67
C LEU A 12 -48.68 82.92 39.73
N LEU A 13 -48.35 82.35 38.58
CA LEU A 13 -49.06 81.19 38.04
C LEU A 13 -48.05 80.20 37.44
N ILE A 14 -48.01 78.98 37.97
CA ILE A 14 -47.14 77.91 37.48
C ILE A 14 -47.85 77.22 36.30
N GLY A 15 -47.48 77.60 35.08
CA GLY A 15 -47.89 76.90 33.86
C GLY A 15 -46.81 75.92 33.42
N PHE A 16 -47.02 74.61 33.62
CA PHE A 16 -46.16 73.60 33.01
C PHE A 16 -46.31 73.63 31.50
N THR A 17 -45.29 74.12 30.78
CA THR A 17 -45.22 73.99 29.32
C THR A 17 -44.84 72.56 28.97
N ALA A 18 -45.84 71.71 28.77
CA ALA A 18 -45.63 70.43 28.10
C ALA A 18 -45.15 70.71 26.67
N ASN A 19 -43.88 70.41 26.39
CA ASN A 19 -43.34 70.48 25.03
C ASN A 19 -44.02 69.40 24.18
N ALA A 20 -45.02 69.78 23.40
CA ALA A 20 -45.67 68.89 22.45
C ALA A 20 -44.66 68.51 21.35
N GLN A 21 -44.31 67.22 21.29
CA GLN A 21 -43.38 66.67 20.30
C GLN A 21 -43.93 66.88 18.88
N LEU A 22 -43.06 67.30 17.96
CA LEU A 22 -43.44 67.79 16.63
C LEU A 22 -43.35 66.70 15.54
N ASP A 23 -43.37 65.42 15.93
CA ASP A 23 -43.13 64.28 15.04
C ASP A 23 -44.42 63.59 14.56
N SER A 24 -44.47 63.34 13.25
CA SER A 24 -45.47 62.48 12.61
C SER A 24 -45.45 61.07 13.22
N THR A 25 -46.36 60.80 14.16
CA THR A 25 -46.35 59.55 14.93
C THR A 25 -46.90 58.39 14.09
N LYS A 26 -46.02 57.47 13.66
CA LYS A 26 -46.40 56.24 12.96
C LYS A 26 -47.01 55.23 13.94
N VAL A 27 -48.32 55.02 13.88
CA VAL A 27 -48.99 53.92 14.59
C VAL A 27 -49.37 52.85 13.57
N VAL A 28 -48.88 51.63 13.78
CA VAL A 28 -49.23 50.44 13.01
C VAL A 28 -50.15 49.59 13.88
N ASP A 29 -51.34 49.27 13.38
CA ASP A 29 -52.23 48.33 14.10
C ASP A 29 -51.82 46.86 13.87
N ASN A 30 -52.33 45.96 14.71
CA ASN A 30 -52.06 44.52 14.62
C ASN A 30 -52.68 43.84 13.37
N LYS A 31 -53.20 44.63 12.42
CA LYS A 31 -53.78 44.20 11.13
C LYS A 31 -53.07 44.86 9.92
N GLY A 32 -52.00 45.62 10.16
CA GLY A 32 -51.16 46.25 9.13
C GLY A 32 -51.67 47.58 8.58
N THR A 33 -52.73 48.17 9.15
CA THR A 33 -53.17 49.52 8.77
C THR A 33 -52.23 50.53 9.39
N ILE A 34 -51.64 51.40 8.56
CA ILE A 34 -50.76 52.48 9.03
C ILE A 34 -51.58 53.77 9.12
N LYS A 35 -51.58 54.38 10.31
CA LYS A 35 -52.27 55.64 10.56
C LYS A 35 -51.28 56.79 10.54
N TYR A 36 -51.43 57.69 9.57
CA TYR A 36 -50.66 58.95 9.51
C TYR A 36 -51.55 60.11 9.94
N VAL A 37 -51.04 60.92 10.88
CA VAL A 37 -51.62 62.23 11.20
C VAL A 37 -50.87 63.27 10.36
N LEU A 38 -51.55 63.84 9.36
CA LEU A 38 -50.98 64.88 8.51
C LEU A 38 -50.95 66.21 9.25
N LYS A 39 -49.85 66.96 9.09
CA LYS A 39 -49.55 68.21 9.80
C LYS A 39 -50.59 69.30 9.49
N ALA A 40 -51.25 69.82 10.53
CA ALA A 40 -52.10 71.00 10.41
C ALA A 40 -51.26 72.28 10.17
N THR A 41 -51.83 73.25 9.46
CA THR A 41 -51.17 74.52 9.09
C THR A 41 -50.91 75.48 10.26
N ASN A 42 -51.31 75.13 11.49
CA ASN A 42 -51.03 75.91 12.70
C ASN A 42 -50.43 75.04 13.82
N SER A 43 -49.22 75.40 14.25
CA SER A 43 -48.26 74.53 14.92
C SER A 43 -48.44 74.32 16.44
N LYS A 44 -49.66 74.36 17.00
CA LYS A 44 -49.83 74.33 18.48
C LYS A 44 -50.79 73.30 19.06
N ILE A 45 -51.94 73.02 18.45
CA ILE A 45 -52.83 71.93 18.90
C ILE A 45 -53.50 71.32 17.67
N ILE A 46 -53.29 70.03 17.41
CA ILE A 46 -54.08 69.28 16.43
C ILE A 46 -55.25 68.66 17.19
N THR A 47 -56.47 69.16 16.99
CA THR A 47 -57.66 68.49 17.53
C THR A 47 -58.18 67.43 16.56
N GLN A 48 -59.05 66.53 17.03
CA GLN A 48 -59.64 65.48 16.19
C GLN A 48 -60.49 66.04 15.04
N LYS A 49 -60.99 67.29 15.16
CA LYS A 49 -61.71 68.02 14.12
C LYS A 49 -60.78 68.59 13.03
N ASP A 50 -59.52 68.86 13.38
CA ASP A 50 -58.50 69.42 12.49
C ASP A 50 -57.62 68.33 11.84
N SER A 51 -57.91 67.06 12.12
CA SER A 51 -57.13 65.90 11.69
C SER A 51 -57.77 65.19 10.51
N LEU A 52 -57.29 65.43 9.28
CA LEU A 52 -57.65 64.57 8.15
C LEU A 52 -56.93 63.21 8.32
N THR A 53 -57.62 62.25 8.94
CA THR A 53 -57.06 60.91 9.19
C THR A 53 -57.08 60.11 7.90
N LEU A 54 -55.90 59.92 7.28
CA LEU A 54 -55.77 59.06 6.12
C LEU A 54 -55.57 57.60 6.56
N TYR A 55 -56.55 56.74 6.25
CA TYR A 55 -56.44 55.30 6.41
C TYR A 55 -55.90 54.70 5.10
N VAL A 56 -54.63 54.29 5.11
CA VAL A 56 -54.03 53.53 4.01
C VAL A 56 -53.93 52.05 4.38
N THR A 57 -54.55 51.20 3.56
CA THR A 57 -54.29 49.76 3.58
C THR A 57 -52.88 49.47 3.02
N PRO A 58 -52.24 48.34 3.38
CA PRO A 58 -50.99 47.91 2.76
C PRO A 58 -51.03 47.89 1.21
N LYS A 59 -52.19 47.60 0.63
CA LYS A 59 -52.43 47.61 -0.82
C LYS A 59 -52.40 49.03 -1.43
N GLN A 60 -52.77 50.06 -0.66
CA GLN A 60 -52.67 51.47 -1.09
C GLN A 60 -51.27 52.05 -0.86
N LEU A 61 -50.46 51.46 0.03
CA LEU A 61 -49.04 51.80 0.18
C LEU A 61 -48.14 51.25 -0.94
N ASN A 62 -48.59 50.20 -1.64
CA ASN A 62 -47.80 49.49 -2.66
C ASN A 62 -47.38 50.35 -3.87
N ASN A 63 -48.06 51.47 -4.12
CA ASN A 63 -47.84 52.35 -5.27
C ASN A 63 -47.52 53.80 -4.83
N LEU A 64 -46.97 53.98 -3.62
CA LEU A 64 -46.51 55.30 -3.16
C LEU A 64 -45.13 55.60 -3.74
N GLU A 65 -45.10 56.26 -4.89
CA GLU A 65 -43.88 56.86 -5.43
C GLU A 65 -43.42 58.06 -4.58
N ASN A 66 -42.11 58.28 -4.49
CA ASN A 66 -41.57 59.55 -4.02
C ASN A 66 -41.73 60.66 -5.08
N GLU A 67 -41.35 61.90 -4.74
CA GLU A 67 -41.41 63.07 -5.65
C GLU A 67 -40.57 62.92 -6.94
N ILE A 68 -39.83 61.81 -7.08
CA ILE A 68 -38.95 61.46 -8.20
C ILE A 68 -39.40 60.18 -8.92
N GLY A 69 -40.60 59.65 -8.62
CA GLY A 69 -41.19 58.50 -9.32
C GLY A 69 -40.68 57.13 -8.89
N THR A 70 -40.22 56.95 -7.64
CA THR A 70 -39.72 55.65 -7.14
C THR A 70 -40.42 55.19 -5.85
N ASP A 71 -40.86 53.93 -5.81
CA ASP A 71 -41.69 53.38 -4.72
C ASP A 71 -41.02 53.46 -3.33
N TYR A 72 -41.70 54.08 -2.37
CA TYR A 72 -41.27 54.23 -0.97
C TYR A 72 -41.20 52.91 -0.21
N VAL A 73 -42.04 51.93 -0.57
CA VAL A 73 -42.05 50.59 0.03
C VAL A 73 -42.15 49.55 -1.07
N LYS A 74 -41.00 49.20 -1.65
CA LYS A 74 -40.90 47.93 -2.37
C LYS A 74 -41.03 46.82 -1.35
N TYR A 75 -42.17 46.13 -1.34
CA TYR A 75 -42.17 44.71 -1.02
C TYR A 75 -41.29 44.06 -2.09
N ALA A 76 -39.98 43.96 -1.81
CA ALA A 76 -39.07 43.21 -2.65
C ALA A 76 -39.67 41.81 -2.74
N ASP A 77 -40.12 41.44 -3.95
CA ASP A 77 -40.94 40.25 -4.19
C ASP A 77 -40.39 39.10 -3.36
N THR A 78 -41.19 38.59 -2.44
CA THR A 78 -40.76 37.52 -1.53
C THR A 78 -40.23 36.33 -2.32
N SER A 79 -40.70 36.13 -3.55
CA SER A 79 -40.18 35.14 -4.50
C SER A 79 -38.73 35.42 -4.92
N SER A 80 -38.33 36.67 -5.11
CA SER A 80 -36.95 37.08 -5.47
C SER A 80 -35.98 36.88 -4.29
N MET A 81 -36.37 37.32 -3.09
CA MET A 81 -35.54 37.11 -1.88
C MET A 81 -35.45 35.63 -1.50
N LEU A 82 -36.57 34.89 -1.60
CA LEU A 82 -36.62 33.45 -1.32
C LEU A 82 -35.93 32.63 -2.42
N ALA A 83 -35.90 33.09 -3.67
CA ALA A 83 -35.20 32.43 -4.77
C ALA A 83 -33.69 32.30 -4.48
N ALA A 84 -33.04 33.30 -3.88
CA ALA A 84 -31.64 33.17 -3.48
C ALA A 84 -31.43 31.98 -2.55
N TYR A 85 -32.21 31.88 -1.47
CA TYR A 85 -32.13 30.79 -0.50
C TYR A 85 -32.57 29.42 -1.05
N LEU A 86 -33.57 29.37 -1.94
CA LEU A 86 -34.03 28.13 -2.60
C LEU A 86 -33.15 27.67 -3.77
N ASN A 87 -32.27 28.53 -4.29
CA ASN A 87 -31.36 28.23 -5.40
C ASN A 87 -29.90 28.05 -4.98
N SER A 88 -29.55 28.31 -3.71
CA SER A 88 -28.23 28.02 -3.13
C SER A 88 -27.97 26.53 -2.98
N VAL A 89 -27.70 25.85 -4.09
CA VAL A 89 -27.10 24.50 -4.10
C VAL A 89 -25.58 24.64 -4.21
N GLY A 90 -24.84 23.78 -3.51
CA GLY A 90 -23.39 23.82 -3.51
C GLY A 90 -22.78 22.53 -2.98
N ASN A 91 -21.46 22.43 -3.09
CA ASN A 91 -20.63 21.33 -2.58
C ASN A 91 -21.11 19.91 -2.97
N GLY A 92 -20.83 19.49 -4.21
CA GLY A 92 -21.18 18.15 -4.70
C GLY A 92 -22.57 18.02 -5.31
N LEU A 93 -23.39 19.08 -5.22
CA LEU A 93 -24.77 19.12 -5.68
C LEU A 93 -24.95 19.96 -6.96
N THR A 94 -25.80 19.48 -7.87
CA THR A 94 -26.18 20.17 -9.12
C THR A 94 -27.70 20.31 -9.20
N LYS A 95 -28.19 21.50 -9.56
CA LYS A 95 -29.62 21.78 -9.75
C LYS A 95 -29.97 21.84 -11.24
N SER A 96 -31.04 21.16 -11.64
CA SER A 96 -31.62 21.23 -12.99
C SER A 96 -33.12 21.47 -12.88
N GLY A 97 -33.54 22.70 -13.21
CA GLY A 97 -34.92 23.16 -12.98
C GLY A 97 -35.31 23.07 -11.50
N LYS A 98 -36.27 22.20 -11.18
CA LYS A 98 -36.73 21.93 -9.80
C LYS A 98 -36.04 20.73 -9.14
N SER A 99 -35.22 19.98 -9.87
CA SER A 99 -34.55 18.78 -9.37
C SER A 99 -33.14 19.07 -8.86
N LEU A 100 -32.74 18.34 -7.82
CA LEU A 100 -31.40 18.37 -7.22
C LEU A 100 -30.77 16.99 -7.33
N ALA A 101 -29.52 16.93 -7.78
CA ALA A 101 -28.77 15.69 -7.96
C ALA A 101 -27.35 15.80 -7.38
N LEU A 102 -26.75 14.65 -7.05
CA LEU A 102 -25.32 14.53 -6.79
C LEU A 102 -24.56 14.62 -8.13
N GLY A 103 -23.32 15.15 -8.10
CA GLY A 103 -22.47 15.28 -9.28
C GLY A 103 -22.02 16.71 -9.61
N GLY A 104 -22.20 17.66 -8.69
CA GLY A 104 -21.57 18.98 -8.76
C GLY A 104 -20.12 18.95 -8.25
N THR A 105 -19.38 20.04 -8.42
CA THR A 105 -18.03 20.19 -7.85
C THR A 105 -18.10 20.29 -6.32
N LEU A 106 -17.22 19.58 -5.61
CA LEU A 106 -17.00 19.82 -4.18
C LEU A 106 -16.14 21.08 -4.01
N SER A 107 -16.69 22.08 -3.32
CA SER A 107 -15.97 23.30 -2.92
C SER A 107 -15.30 23.18 -1.56
N THR A 108 -15.66 22.17 -0.77
CA THR A 108 -15.14 21.83 0.56
C THR A 108 -15.22 20.32 0.77
N ASN A 109 -14.57 19.78 1.80
CA ASN A 109 -14.66 18.34 2.10
C ASN A 109 -16.11 17.95 2.46
N ALA A 110 -16.73 17.08 1.66
CA ALA A 110 -18.00 16.46 2.01
C ALA A 110 -17.75 15.22 2.88
N THR A 111 -18.42 15.13 4.03
CA THR A 111 -18.37 13.97 4.93
C THR A 111 -19.76 13.38 5.04
N ILE A 112 -19.89 12.06 4.91
CA ILE A 112 -21.14 11.33 5.12
C ILE A 112 -20.92 10.39 6.29
N VAL A 113 -21.64 10.63 7.38
CA VAL A 113 -21.51 9.86 8.62
C VAL A 113 -22.44 8.64 8.56
N THR A 114 -21.89 7.48 8.92
CA THR A 114 -22.61 6.21 9.06
C THR A 114 -22.57 5.72 10.50
N SER A 115 -23.24 4.61 10.78
CA SER A 115 -23.16 3.91 12.06
C SER A 115 -23.22 2.40 11.83
N GLU A 116 -22.93 1.61 12.86
CA GLU A 116 -23.00 0.15 12.83
C GLU A 116 -24.39 -0.41 12.42
N SER A 117 -25.44 0.41 12.51
CA SER A 117 -26.80 0.05 12.07
C SER A 117 -27.27 0.77 10.81
N ASN A 118 -26.52 1.77 10.31
CA ASN A 118 -26.92 2.60 9.15
C ASN A 118 -25.74 2.77 8.19
N PHE A 119 -25.74 1.97 7.12
CA PHE A 119 -24.67 1.90 6.12
C PHE A 119 -24.95 2.75 4.88
N MET A 120 -23.90 3.27 4.24
CA MET A 120 -24.00 3.72 2.85
C MET A 120 -24.06 2.50 1.93
N GLN A 121 -25.07 2.44 1.06
CA GLN A 121 -25.24 1.38 0.08
C GLN A 121 -25.24 1.96 -1.34
N ILE A 122 -24.37 1.44 -2.20
CA ILE A 122 -24.36 1.72 -3.64
C ILE A 122 -24.72 0.40 -4.35
N ARG A 123 -25.75 0.44 -5.20
CA ARG A 123 -26.30 -0.75 -5.88
C ARG A 123 -26.30 -0.53 -7.39
N GLY A 124 -26.28 -1.62 -8.17
CA GLY A 124 -26.27 -1.57 -9.64
C GLY A 124 -24.90 -1.31 -10.27
N LEU A 125 -23.81 -1.58 -9.54
CA LEU A 125 -22.44 -1.50 -10.07
C LEU A 125 -22.14 -2.65 -11.03
N THR A 126 -21.35 -2.38 -12.07
CA THR A 126 -20.82 -3.37 -13.02
C THR A 126 -19.42 -3.86 -12.59
N SER A 127 -18.98 -5.00 -13.12
CA SER A 127 -17.62 -5.52 -12.92
C SER A 127 -16.55 -4.63 -13.57
N GLY A 128 -15.47 -4.35 -12.85
CA GLY A 128 -14.30 -3.61 -13.37
C GLY A 128 -13.22 -4.51 -13.99
N SER A 129 -12.30 -3.88 -14.72
CA SER A 129 -11.11 -4.47 -15.34
C SER A 129 -9.90 -4.45 -14.40
N THR A 130 -9.24 -5.59 -14.22
CA THR A 130 -8.02 -5.70 -13.39
C THR A 130 -6.78 -5.02 -13.99
N SER A 131 -6.82 -4.63 -15.27
CA SER A 131 -5.69 -3.97 -15.96
C SER A 131 -5.89 -2.47 -16.17
N ALA A 132 -7.14 -1.99 -16.25
CA ALA A 132 -7.46 -0.59 -16.50
C ALA A 132 -7.97 0.16 -15.26
N ASP A 133 -8.70 -0.52 -14.37
CA ASP A 133 -9.43 0.15 -13.29
C ASP A 133 -8.63 0.23 -11.98
N SER A 134 -9.17 0.99 -11.03
CA SER A 134 -8.62 1.15 -9.69
C SER A 134 -9.60 0.66 -8.64
N VAL A 135 -9.06 0.13 -7.55
CA VAL A 135 -9.80 -0.23 -6.34
C VAL A 135 -9.91 1.03 -5.47
N MET A 136 -11.12 1.33 -5.00
CA MET A 136 -11.35 2.36 -4.00
C MET A 136 -10.94 1.81 -2.63
N VAL A 137 -10.13 2.56 -1.90
CA VAL A 137 -9.72 2.25 -0.53
C VAL A 137 -10.02 3.43 0.38
N VAL A 138 -10.13 3.16 1.68
CA VAL A 138 -10.37 4.19 2.71
C VAL A 138 -9.09 4.39 3.51
N ASP A 139 -8.70 5.64 3.73
CA ASP A 139 -7.67 5.98 4.71
C ASP A 139 -8.23 5.78 6.13
N PRO A 140 -7.68 4.85 6.93
CA PRO A 140 -8.25 4.53 8.25
C PRO A 140 -8.08 5.66 9.28
N ALA A 141 -7.19 6.63 9.06
CA ALA A 141 -6.95 7.71 10.02
C ALA A 141 -7.91 8.90 9.87
N ASN A 142 -8.48 9.10 8.68
CA ASN A 142 -9.31 10.28 8.36
C ASN A 142 -10.54 9.99 7.50
N GLY A 143 -10.78 8.73 7.12
CA GLY A 143 -11.94 8.32 6.33
C GLY A 143 -11.92 8.75 4.86
N THR A 144 -10.83 9.36 4.36
CA THR A 144 -10.78 9.82 2.96
C THR A 144 -10.72 8.64 1.99
N LEU A 145 -11.48 8.76 0.89
CA LEU A 145 -11.47 7.80 -0.20
C LEU A 145 -10.25 8.05 -1.11
N LYS A 146 -9.50 6.99 -1.41
CA LYS A 146 -8.32 7.00 -2.29
C LYS A 146 -8.46 5.88 -3.33
N TRP A 147 -7.67 5.98 -4.39
CA TRP A 147 -7.63 4.97 -5.45
C TRP A 147 -6.27 4.28 -5.50
N ILE A 148 -6.27 2.96 -5.62
CA ILE A 148 -5.08 2.16 -5.91
C ILE A 148 -5.34 1.39 -7.21
N SER A 149 -4.43 1.51 -8.19
CA SER A 149 -4.55 0.76 -9.45
C SER A 149 -4.57 -0.74 -9.17
N ALA A 150 -5.57 -1.44 -9.72
CA ALA A 150 -5.76 -2.87 -9.48
C ALA A 150 -4.53 -3.70 -9.90
N SER A 151 -3.94 -3.35 -11.05
CA SER A 151 -2.74 -4.00 -11.57
C SER A 151 -1.50 -3.85 -10.68
N LYS A 152 -1.39 -2.74 -9.91
CA LYS A 152 -0.33 -2.56 -8.91
C LYS A 152 -0.58 -3.42 -7.67
N LEU A 153 -1.81 -3.47 -7.18
CA LEU A 153 -2.18 -4.27 -6.00
C LEU A 153 -1.90 -5.76 -6.24
N PHE A 154 -2.28 -6.29 -7.40
CA PHE A 154 -2.08 -7.72 -7.74
C PHE A 154 -0.64 -8.09 -8.14
N ASN A 155 0.26 -7.12 -8.34
CA ASN A 155 1.68 -7.35 -8.63
C ASN A 155 2.61 -6.79 -7.53
N ALA A 156 2.09 -6.57 -6.31
CA ALA A 156 2.86 -6.06 -5.18
C ALA A 156 3.83 -7.09 -4.54
N LEU A 157 3.79 -8.36 -4.96
CA LEU A 157 4.64 -9.43 -4.44
C LEU A 157 5.89 -9.61 -5.31
N THR A 158 7.06 -9.61 -4.67
CA THR A 158 8.32 -10.04 -5.28
C THR A 158 8.51 -11.54 -5.14
N PHE A 159 9.05 -12.18 -6.17
CA PHE A 159 9.39 -13.60 -6.19
C PHE A 159 10.84 -13.71 -6.64
N GLU A 160 11.71 -14.20 -5.75
CA GLU A 160 13.15 -14.26 -5.95
C GLU A 160 13.69 -15.63 -5.54
N ASN A 161 15.02 -15.77 -5.55
CA ASN A 161 15.75 -16.89 -4.97
C ASN A 161 15.23 -18.28 -5.40
N GLY A 162 15.36 -18.59 -6.70
CA GLY A 162 14.94 -19.89 -7.25
C GLY A 162 13.49 -19.95 -7.73
N LEU A 163 12.67 -18.94 -7.40
CA LEU A 163 11.32 -18.80 -7.92
C LEU A 163 11.28 -17.96 -9.20
N THR A 164 10.33 -18.25 -10.08
CA THR A 164 10.03 -17.48 -11.28
C THR A 164 8.51 -17.32 -11.44
N LYS A 165 8.07 -16.09 -11.72
CA LYS A 165 6.67 -15.78 -12.03
C LYS A 165 6.48 -15.61 -13.54
N THR A 166 5.48 -16.28 -14.10
CA THR A 166 5.05 -16.10 -15.49
C THR A 166 3.55 -15.94 -15.54
N GLY A 167 3.07 -14.76 -15.92
CA GLY A 167 1.67 -14.37 -15.74
C GLY A 167 1.28 -14.47 -14.27
N ASN A 168 0.29 -15.33 -13.98
CA ASN A 168 -0.20 -15.59 -12.62
C ASN A 168 0.39 -16.86 -11.98
N THR A 169 1.29 -17.58 -12.66
CA THR A 169 1.88 -18.83 -12.14
C THR A 169 3.25 -18.55 -11.53
N VAL A 170 3.50 -19.09 -10.33
CA VAL A 170 4.82 -19.11 -9.68
C VAL A 170 5.38 -20.54 -9.77
N ARG A 171 6.66 -20.68 -10.13
CA ARG A 171 7.33 -21.97 -10.32
C ARG A 171 8.74 -21.95 -9.74
N LEU A 172 9.26 -23.13 -9.39
CA LEU A 172 10.71 -23.33 -9.24
C LEU A 172 11.38 -23.22 -10.63
N GLY A 173 12.61 -22.68 -10.68
CA GLY A 173 13.39 -22.56 -11.92
C GLY A 173 14.05 -21.20 -12.17
N GLY A 174 14.12 -20.34 -11.15
CA GLY A 174 14.89 -19.08 -11.19
C GLY A 174 16.33 -19.23 -10.70
N THR A 175 17.09 -18.13 -10.76
CA THR A 175 18.43 -18.04 -10.14
C THR A 175 18.31 -17.95 -8.62
N LEU A 176 19.18 -18.68 -7.88
CA LEU A 176 19.40 -18.44 -6.45
C LEU A 176 20.30 -17.21 -6.29
N ASN A 177 19.78 -16.13 -5.70
CA ASN A 177 20.55 -14.92 -5.37
C ASN A 177 21.08 -14.92 -3.93
N GLN A 178 20.72 -15.93 -3.13
CA GLN A 178 21.19 -16.15 -1.77
C GLN A 178 21.23 -17.65 -1.43
N THR A 179 21.91 -18.02 -0.34
CA THR A 179 21.92 -19.41 0.13
C THR A 179 20.52 -19.87 0.50
N THR A 180 20.17 -21.10 0.12
CA THR A 180 18.84 -21.69 0.34
C THR A 180 18.97 -23.06 0.99
N THR A 181 18.28 -23.25 2.12
CA THR A 181 18.26 -24.51 2.86
C THR A 181 16.84 -25.05 2.91
N ILE A 182 16.63 -26.28 2.46
CA ILE A 182 15.38 -27.02 2.66
C ILE A 182 15.59 -27.97 3.83
N THR A 183 14.99 -27.64 4.98
CA THR A 183 15.03 -28.51 6.17
C THR A 183 14.03 -29.66 6.03
N THR A 184 14.41 -30.84 6.52
CA THR A 184 13.59 -32.05 6.56
C THR A 184 13.74 -32.71 7.92
N ASP A 185 12.81 -33.60 8.26
CA ASP A 185 12.85 -34.40 9.48
C ASP A 185 12.40 -35.85 9.18
N GLY A 186 12.35 -36.72 10.21
CA GLY A 186 11.98 -38.13 10.05
C GLY A 186 10.53 -38.37 9.55
N THR A 187 9.67 -37.37 9.64
CA THR A 187 8.29 -37.36 9.12
C THR A 187 8.23 -36.61 7.79
N ASN A 188 8.81 -35.41 7.75
CA ASN A 188 8.78 -34.49 6.61
C ASN A 188 10.03 -34.66 5.74
N VAL A 189 10.01 -35.63 4.83
CA VAL A 189 11.14 -35.97 3.94
C VAL A 189 11.01 -35.38 2.53
N LEU A 190 12.13 -34.95 1.94
CA LEU A 190 12.19 -34.49 0.55
C LEU A 190 12.17 -35.70 -0.41
N LYS A 191 11.06 -35.92 -1.10
CA LYS A 191 10.90 -36.96 -2.12
C LYS A 191 10.86 -36.35 -3.51
N ILE A 192 11.74 -36.81 -4.41
CA ILE A 192 11.68 -36.51 -5.85
C ILE A 192 11.25 -37.78 -6.58
N ALA A 193 9.98 -37.85 -6.96
CA ALA A 193 9.41 -38.99 -7.67
C ALA A 193 9.62 -38.87 -9.19
N GLY A 194 9.65 -40.01 -9.89
CA GLY A 194 9.72 -40.05 -11.36
C GLY A 194 11.12 -39.79 -11.97
N LEU A 195 12.17 -39.75 -11.15
CA LEU A 195 13.56 -39.70 -11.63
C LEU A 195 13.84 -40.87 -12.59
N GLN A 196 14.42 -40.54 -13.75
CA GLN A 196 14.85 -41.52 -14.74
C GLN A 196 16.26 -42.02 -14.40
N GLY A 197 16.63 -43.20 -14.92
CA GLY A 197 18.00 -43.70 -14.80
C GLY A 197 18.99 -42.81 -15.56
N GLY A 198 20.11 -42.44 -14.92
CA GLY A 198 21.18 -41.69 -15.55
C GLY A 198 22.14 -42.57 -16.36
N ASN A 199 22.78 -41.97 -17.37
CA ASN A 199 23.85 -42.57 -18.15
C ASN A 199 25.21 -42.15 -17.58
N LEU A 200 25.89 -43.05 -16.87
CA LEU A 200 27.25 -42.82 -16.31
C LEU A 200 28.31 -42.45 -17.36
N GLY A 201 28.03 -42.62 -18.66
CA GLY A 201 28.87 -42.12 -19.76
C GLY A 201 28.87 -40.59 -19.90
N ALA A 202 27.74 -39.93 -19.59
CA ALA A 202 27.48 -38.51 -19.86
C ALA A 202 27.07 -37.70 -18.61
N ASP A 203 26.41 -38.33 -17.64
CA ASP A 203 25.85 -37.67 -16.46
C ASP A 203 26.83 -37.61 -15.28
N SER A 204 26.72 -36.56 -14.48
CA SER A 204 27.48 -36.42 -13.22
C SER A 204 26.73 -37.05 -12.05
N LEU A 205 27.47 -37.59 -11.08
CA LEU A 205 26.88 -38.01 -9.80
C LEU A 205 26.63 -36.79 -8.91
N VAL A 206 25.50 -36.79 -8.20
CA VAL A 206 25.18 -35.79 -7.16
C VAL A 206 25.40 -36.42 -5.80
N VAL A 207 26.11 -35.72 -4.92
CA VAL A 207 26.38 -36.14 -3.53
C VAL A 207 26.04 -35.00 -2.57
N THR A 208 25.81 -35.32 -1.30
CA THR A 208 25.71 -34.35 -0.20
C THR A 208 27.05 -34.16 0.48
N SER A 209 27.36 -32.93 0.89
CA SER A 209 28.38 -32.65 1.91
C SER A 209 27.81 -32.82 3.32
N SER A 210 28.66 -32.77 4.36
CA SER A 210 28.25 -32.94 5.76
C SER A 210 27.30 -31.84 6.27
N ASP A 211 27.25 -30.69 5.60
CA ASP A 211 26.32 -29.58 5.82
C ASP A 211 24.99 -29.73 5.03
N GLY A 212 24.83 -30.81 4.26
CA GLY A 212 23.70 -31.04 3.36
C GLY A 212 23.84 -30.38 1.98
N THR A 213 24.91 -29.61 1.71
CA THR A 213 25.11 -28.96 0.41
C THR A 213 25.27 -30.00 -0.70
N LEU A 214 24.41 -29.95 -1.71
CA LEU A 214 24.51 -30.79 -2.91
C LEU A 214 25.69 -30.36 -3.77
N LYS A 215 26.54 -31.32 -4.15
CA LYS A 215 27.69 -31.13 -5.04
C LYS A 215 27.64 -32.15 -6.16
N LYS A 216 28.20 -31.79 -7.31
CA LYS A 216 28.48 -32.75 -8.39
C LYS A 216 29.87 -33.33 -8.22
N VAL A 217 30.02 -34.61 -8.55
CA VAL A 217 31.28 -35.35 -8.52
C VAL A 217 31.52 -35.99 -9.88
N ASN A 218 32.72 -35.78 -10.42
CA ASN A 218 33.14 -36.40 -11.68
C ASN A 218 33.37 -37.90 -11.46
N ARG A 219 32.87 -38.72 -12.40
CA ARG A 219 32.94 -40.20 -12.37
C ARG A 219 34.34 -40.72 -12.03
N GLU A 220 35.36 -40.11 -12.62
CA GLU A 220 36.78 -40.46 -12.51
C GLU A 220 37.32 -40.35 -11.08
N SER A 221 36.58 -39.76 -10.14
CA SER A 221 36.99 -39.65 -8.73
C SER A 221 36.35 -40.68 -7.82
N VAL A 222 35.24 -41.31 -8.25
CA VAL A 222 34.41 -42.26 -7.47
C VAL A 222 34.80 -43.70 -7.75
N VAL A 223 35.06 -44.05 -9.01
CA VAL A 223 35.49 -45.42 -9.41
C VAL A 223 36.86 -45.31 -10.06
N GLN A 224 37.90 -45.47 -9.25
CA GLN A 224 39.29 -45.44 -9.71
C GLN A 224 39.89 -46.83 -9.58
N SER A 225 40.38 -47.38 -10.68
CA SER A 225 41.19 -48.59 -10.72
C SER A 225 42.28 -48.42 -11.77
N GLY A 226 43.38 -49.14 -11.61
CA GLY A 226 44.46 -49.14 -12.59
C GLY A 226 45.27 -50.42 -12.56
N GLU A 227 45.98 -50.65 -13.66
CA GLU A 227 46.96 -51.72 -13.81
C GLU A 227 48.27 -51.13 -14.32
N VAL A 228 49.39 -51.64 -13.81
CA VAL A 228 50.72 -51.37 -14.33
C VAL A 228 51.48 -52.68 -14.45
N LYS A 229 52.12 -52.89 -15.61
CA LYS A 229 52.95 -54.05 -15.89
C LYS A 229 54.36 -53.61 -16.26
N ILE A 230 55.37 -54.14 -15.58
CA ILE A 230 56.79 -53.81 -15.82
C ILE A 230 57.67 -55.05 -15.87
N SER A 231 58.80 -54.95 -16.57
CA SER A 231 59.94 -55.87 -16.42
C SER A 231 60.95 -55.26 -15.44
N ALA A 232 61.34 -56.00 -14.42
CA ALA A 232 62.23 -55.50 -13.37
C ALA A 232 63.71 -55.51 -13.78
N SER A 233 64.46 -54.58 -13.21
CA SER A 233 65.93 -54.64 -13.16
C SER A 233 66.39 -55.51 -12.00
N LEU A 234 67.62 -56.04 -12.08
CA LEU A 234 68.23 -56.82 -10.99
C LEU A 234 68.22 -56.00 -9.68
N GLY A 235 67.68 -56.58 -8.60
CA GLY A 235 67.64 -55.95 -7.28
C GLY A 235 66.70 -54.74 -7.16
N GLN A 236 65.79 -54.51 -8.12
CA GLN A 236 64.83 -53.41 -8.06
C GLN A 236 63.88 -53.55 -6.86
N THR A 237 63.83 -52.54 -5.99
CA THR A 237 63.00 -52.55 -4.77
C THR A 237 61.74 -51.68 -4.87
N THR A 238 61.54 -50.93 -5.94
CA THR A 238 60.39 -50.02 -6.11
C THR A 238 59.75 -50.12 -7.49
N ILE A 239 58.42 -50.12 -7.53
CA ILE A 239 57.61 -50.11 -8.75
C ILE A 239 56.76 -48.84 -8.75
N THR A 240 56.90 -48.02 -9.79
CA THR A 240 56.07 -46.82 -9.98
C THR A 240 54.71 -47.22 -10.55
N VAL A 241 53.63 -46.86 -9.88
CA VAL A 241 52.25 -47.22 -10.24
C VAL A 241 51.45 -45.94 -10.44
N ALA A 242 51.47 -45.39 -11.66
CA ALA A 242 50.85 -44.10 -11.96
C ALA A 242 49.38 -44.03 -11.52
N ASN A 243 48.98 -42.88 -10.96
CA ASN A 243 47.64 -42.58 -10.47
C ASN A 243 47.12 -43.42 -9.28
N MET A 244 47.90 -44.37 -8.74
CA MET A 244 47.49 -45.12 -7.54
C MET A 244 47.40 -44.19 -6.31
N PRO A 245 46.25 -44.07 -5.64
CA PRO A 245 46.10 -43.20 -4.47
C PRO A 245 46.84 -43.78 -3.25
N ALA A 246 47.18 -42.92 -2.29
CA ALA A 246 47.78 -43.33 -1.01
C ALA A 246 46.91 -44.32 -0.22
N LEU A 247 45.59 -44.20 -0.38
CA LEU A 247 44.57 -45.04 0.24
C LEU A 247 43.77 -45.74 -0.86
N ALA A 248 44.39 -46.71 -1.55
CA ALA A 248 43.66 -47.65 -2.39
C ALA A 248 42.97 -48.69 -1.49
N SER A 249 41.68 -48.98 -1.71
CA SER A 249 40.95 -50.02 -0.98
C SER A 249 41.57 -51.41 -1.17
N LYS A 250 42.24 -51.65 -2.30
CA LYS A 250 42.99 -52.88 -2.53
C LYS A 250 44.10 -52.68 -3.55
N VAL A 251 45.25 -53.30 -3.30
CA VAL A 251 46.37 -53.43 -4.24
C VAL A 251 46.80 -54.89 -4.27
N TRP A 252 46.86 -55.47 -5.47
CA TRP A 252 47.43 -56.78 -5.73
C TRP A 252 48.73 -56.60 -6.51
N VAL A 253 49.78 -57.28 -6.07
CA VAL A 253 51.07 -57.34 -6.77
C VAL A 253 51.34 -58.80 -7.12
N PHE A 254 51.65 -59.05 -8.38
CA PHE A 254 52.06 -60.36 -8.87
C PHE A 254 53.48 -60.28 -9.42
N ARG A 255 54.28 -61.32 -9.19
CA ARG A 255 55.60 -61.53 -9.79
C ARG A 255 55.55 -62.83 -10.60
N ASN A 256 55.77 -62.75 -11.91
CA ASN A 256 55.72 -63.89 -12.83
C ASN A 256 54.42 -64.72 -12.71
N GLY A 257 53.30 -64.07 -12.40
CA GLY A 257 51.98 -64.69 -12.17
C GLY A 257 51.71 -65.19 -10.74
N ALA A 258 52.73 -65.31 -9.88
CA ALA A 258 52.55 -65.60 -8.47
C ALA A 258 52.17 -64.34 -7.69
N LYS A 259 51.08 -64.38 -6.90
CA LYS A 259 50.66 -63.24 -6.08
C LYS A 259 51.56 -63.09 -4.84
N LEU A 260 52.06 -61.88 -4.60
CA LEU A 260 52.80 -61.51 -3.40
C LEU A 260 51.86 -61.18 -2.22
N VAL A 261 52.39 -61.23 -1.01
CA VAL A 261 51.68 -60.95 0.25
C VAL A 261 51.91 -59.49 0.68
N ALA A 262 50.83 -58.70 0.74
CA ALA A 262 50.89 -57.33 1.22
C ALA A 262 51.28 -57.28 2.71
N GLY A 263 52.21 -56.40 3.07
CA GLY A 263 52.78 -56.27 4.41
C GLY A 263 54.04 -57.09 4.64
N GLU A 264 54.21 -58.21 3.93
CA GLU A 264 55.38 -59.11 4.03
C GLU A 264 56.32 -58.92 2.84
N ASP A 265 55.83 -59.19 1.62
CA ASP A 265 56.61 -59.09 0.38
C ASP A 265 56.63 -57.67 -0.22
N TYR A 266 55.65 -56.84 0.13
CA TYR A 266 55.56 -55.46 -0.34
C TYR A 266 54.72 -54.54 0.55
N SER A 267 55.00 -53.25 0.45
CA SER A 267 54.20 -52.15 0.99
C SER A 267 53.77 -51.18 -0.12
N THR A 268 52.76 -50.35 0.15
CA THR A 268 52.14 -49.44 -0.82
C THR A 268 52.13 -48.01 -0.33
N ALA A 269 52.44 -47.06 -1.21
CA ALA A 269 52.32 -45.63 -0.99
C ALA A 269 51.67 -44.96 -2.22
N ALA A 270 51.43 -43.66 -2.15
CA ALA A 270 50.93 -42.89 -3.30
C ALA A 270 51.82 -43.11 -4.53
N GLY A 271 51.24 -43.65 -5.60
CA GLY A 271 51.94 -43.90 -6.86
C GLY A 271 53.07 -44.93 -6.83
N THR A 272 53.25 -45.71 -5.76
CA THR A 272 54.43 -46.60 -5.61
C THR A 272 54.12 -47.88 -4.82
N VAL A 273 54.70 -49.00 -5.26
CA VAL A 273 54.86 -50.23 -4.49
C VAL A 273 56.33 -50.38 -4.12
N THR A 274 56.62 -50.63 -2.84
CA THR A 274 57.98 -50.94 -2.36
C THR A 274 58.03 -52.43 -2.02
N LEU A 275 58.88 -53.17 -2.73
CA LEU A 275 59.13 -54.59 -2.53
C LEU A 275 60.03 -54.80 -1.32
N THR A 276 59.87 -55.93 -0.64
CA THR A 276 60.69 -56.36 0.51
C THR A 276 61.21 -57.77 0.26
N PRO A 277 62.22 -57.93 -0.62
CA PRO A 277 62.81 -59.24 -0.91
C PRO A 277 63.53 -59.80 0.32
N THR A 278 63.31 -61.08 0.63
CA THR A 278 63.94 -61.77 1.77
C THR A 278 65.12 -62.64 1.31
N VAL A 279 65.67 -63.46 2.21
CA VAL A 279 66.64 -64.50 1.81
C VAL A 279 66.00 -65.59 0.93
N ASP A 280 64.68 -65.75 0.98
CA ASP A 280 63.92 -66.77 0.25
C ASP A 280 63.57 -66.34 -1.17
N TRP A 281 63.60 -65.03 -1.47
CA TRP A 281 63.37 -64.52 -2.81
C TRP A 281 64.08 -63.19 -3.09
N ALA A 282 64.73 -63.10 -4.25
CA ALA A 282 65.34 -61.88 -4.77
C ALA A 282 64.68 -61.45 -6.09
N VAL A 283 64.69 -60.15 -6.40
CA VAL A 283 64.24 -59.58 -7.68
C VAL A 283 65.33 -59.76 -8.72
N LEU A 284 65.03 -60.48 -9.80
CA LEU A 284 65.93 -60.78 -10.90
C LEU A 284 65.64 -59.88 -12.11
N ALA A 285 66.67 -59.62 -12.91
CA ALA A 285 66.47 -58.91 -14.18
C ALA A 285 65.56 -59.72 -15.11
N GLY A 286 64.49 -59.08 -15.60
CA GLY A 286 63.50 -59.72 -16.46
C GLY A 286 62.29 -60.32 -15.72
N ASP A 287 62.24 -60.28 -14.39
CA ASP A 287 61.01 -60.60 -13.65
C ASP A 287 59.86 -59.67 -14.09
N ILE A 288 58.70 -60.22 -14.38
CA ILE A 288 57.50 -59.45 -14.73
C ILE A 288 56.70 -59.18 -13.48
N PHE A 289 56.50 -57.90 -13.17
CA PHE A 289 55.57 -57.46 -12.13
C PHE A 289 54.30 -56.90 -12.73
N GLU A 290 53.17 -57.28 -12.16
CA GLU A 290 51.84 -56.77 -12.49
C GLU A 290 51.22 -56.23 -11.21
N VAL A 291 50.88 -54.95 -11.20
CA VAL A 291 50.23 -54.27 -10.06
C VAL A 291 48.85 -53.82 -10.48
N GLN A 292 47.82 -54.36 -9.82
CA GLN A 292 46.43 -53.96 -10.00
C GLN A 292 45.93 -53.30 -8.73
N TRP A 293 45.21 -52.19 -8.85
CA TRP A 293 44.66 -51.47 -7.70
C TRP A 293 43.23 -50.99 -7.95
N VAL A 294 42.47 -50.86 -6.86
CA VAL A 294 41.12 -50.30 -6.83
C VAL A 294 41.00 -49.39 -5.62
N LYS A 295 40.35 -48.25 -5.80
CA LYS A 295 39.99 -47.29 -4.76
C LYS A 295 38.60 -47.58 -4.23
#